data_AF-A0A7S2CT90-F1
#
_entry.id   AF-A0A7S2CT90-F1
#
_cell.length_a   1.000
_cell.length_b   1.000
_cell.length_c   1.000
_cell.angle_alpha   90.00
_cell.angle_beta   90.00
_cell.angle_gamma   90.00
#
_symmetry.space_group_name_H-M   'P 1'
#
loop_
_entity.id
_entity.type
_entity.pdbx_description
1 polymer ?
#
loop_
_entity_poly.entity_id
_entity_poly.type
_entity_poly.pdbx_seq_one_letter_code
_entity_poly.pdbx_strand_id
1 'polypeptide(L)'
;NLGGASAAAAADVLLCTCVGSGADSLSKIVFQAVLIDETAQSTEPSCLVPITHGCRQLVLVGDHKQLRPTVVSDTAAERGLTLSLFERLMRSGVPPYLLDTQYRMHPSMA
;
A
#
# COMPACT_ATOMS: atom_id res chain seq x y z
N ASN A 1 -27.04 -7.84 3.25
CA ASN A 1 -26.07 -8.11 4.34
C ASN A 1 -25.68 -6.79 4.99
N LEU A 2 -26.50 -6.26 5.91
CA LEU A 2 -26.36 -4.88 6.45
C LEU A 2 -25.38 -4.79 7.64
N GLY A 3 -25.09 -5.91 8.32
CA GLY A 3 -24.28 -5.90 9.55
C GLY A 3 -22.77 -5.69 9.35
N GLY A 4 -22.20 -6.11 8.21
CA GLY A 4 -20.76 -5.95 7.95
C GLY A 4 -20.34 -4.49 7.72
N ALA A 5 -21.19 -3.72 7.02
CA ALA A 5 -20.93 -2.31 6.76
C ALA A 5 -21.06 -1.44 8.03
N SER A 6 -21.98 -1.78 8.95
CA SER A 6 -22.12 -1.04 10.21
C SER A 6 -20.95 -1.30 11.17
N ALA A 7 -20.42 -2.52 11.19
CA ALA A 7 -19.23 -2.85 11.98
C ALA A 7 -17.98 -2.14 11.44
N ALA A 8 -17.80 -2.10 10.11
CA ALA A 8 -16.70 -1.39 9.47
C ALA A 8 -16.74 0.13 9.75
N ALA A 9 -17.93 0.74 9.76
CA ALA A 9 -18.09 2.17 10.04
C ALA A 9 -17.87 2.54 11.51
N ALA A 10 -18.00 1.59 12.44
CA ALA A 10 -17.81 1.79 13.87
C ALA A 10 -16.41 1.43 14.36
N ALA A 11 -15.57 0.84 13.51
CA ALA A 11 -14.22 0.42 13.88
C ALA A 11 -13.26 1.61 13.91
N ASP A 12 -12.36 1.64 14.91
CA ASP A 12 -11.27 2.63 14.97
C ASP A 12 -10.23 2.39 13.87
N VAL A 13 -10.00 1.12 13.52
CA VAL A 13 -9.05 0.69 12.49
C VAL A 13 -9.68 -0.40 11.63
N LEU A 14 -9.62 -0.22 10.30
CA LEU A 14 -10.04 -1.21 9.32
C LEU A 14 -8.81 -1.79 8.60
N LEU A 15 -8.66 -3.11 8.66
CA LEU A 15 -7.58 -3.83 7.98
C LEU A 15 -8.14 -4.58 6.77
N CYS A 16 -7.53 -4.36 5.61
CA CYS A 16 -7.84 -5.08 4.38
C CYS A 16 -6.65 -5.05 3.42
N THR A 17 -6.69 -5.87 2.37
CA THR A 17 -5.75 -5.72 1.25
C THR A 17 -6.10 -4.47 0.45
N CYS A 18 -5.13 -3.90 -0.30
CA CYS A 18 -5.40 -2.69 -1.08
C CYS A 18 -6.58 -2.86 -2.04
N VAL A 19 -6.66 -3.99 -2.76
CA VAL A 19 -7.81 -4.29 -3.64
C VAL A 19 -9.09 -4.54 -2.83
N GLY A 20 -8.98 -5.19 -1.67
CA GLY A 20 -10.11 -5.44 -0.77
C GLY A 20 -10.77 -4.16 -0.24
N SER A 21 -10.03 -3.05 -0.14
CA SER A 21 -10.59 -1.76 0.26
C SER A 21 -11.67 -1.24 -0.70
N GLY A 22 -11.64 -1.67 -1.97
CA GLY A 22 -12.63 -1.33 -2.99
C GLY A 22 -13.94 -2.10 -2.92
N ALA A 23 -14.16 -2.92 -1.88
CA ALA A 23 -15.41 -3.65 -1.71
C ALA A 23 -16.61 -2.69 -1.57
N ASP A 24 -17.76 -3.04 -2.17
CA ASP A 24 -18.98 -2.22 -2.15
C ASP A 24 -19.42 -1.82 -0.73
N SER A 25 -19.18 -2.69 0.25
CA SER A 25 -19.47 -2.42 1.67
C SER A 25 -18.69 -1.24 2.26
N LEU A 26 -17.56 -0.88 1.64
CA LEU A 26 -16.68 0.21 2.07
C LEU A 26 -16.83 1.47 1.20
N SER A 27 -17.60 1.40 0.11
CA SER A 27 -17.76 2.49 -0.87
C SER A 27 -18.24 3.83 -0.29
N LYS A 28 -18.99 3.79 0.82
CA LYS A 28 -19.52 4.98 1.51
C LYS A 28 -18.68 5.44 2.70
N ILE A 29 -17.61 4.72 3.03
CA ILE A 29 -16.74 5.05 4.15
C ILE A 29 -15.59 5.91 3.63
N VAL A 30 -15.32 7.01 4.35
CA VAL A 30 -14.21 7.92 4.06
C VAL A 30 -13.03 7.57 4.97
N PHE A 31 -11.88 7.26 4.38
CA PHE A 31 -10.65 6.99 5.11
C PHE A 31 -9.73 8.21 5.01
N GLN A 32 -9.83 9.13 5.98
CA GLN A 32 -9.00 10.35 5.98
C GLN A 32 -7.51 10.06 6.18
N ALA A 33 -7.19 8.99 6.90
CA ALA A 33 -5.83 8.49 7.08
C ALA A 33 -5.73 7.07 6.53
N VAL A 34 -4.71 6.84 5.69
CA VAL A 34 -4.43 5.54 5.08
C VAL A 34 -2.97 5.17 5.35
N LEU A 35 -2.76 3.97 5.90
CA LEU A 35 -1.45 3.34 6.04
C LEU A 35 -1.43 2.11 5.16
N ILE A 36 -0.43 2.01 4.29
CA ILE A 36 -0.22 0.85 3.43
C ILE A 36 1.16 0.28 3.72
N ASP A 37 1.20 -1.01 4.07
CA ASP A 37 2.43 -1.77 4.27
C ASP A 37 2.81 -2.54 2.99
N GLU A 38 4.08 -2.94 2.87
CA GLU A 38 4.62 -3.66 1.70
C GLU A 38 4.36 -2.97 0.34
N THR A 39 4.32 -1.64 0.34
CA THR A 39 3.95 -0.83 -0.84
C THR A 39 4.92 -0.97 -2.00
N ALA A 40 6.18 -1.31 -1.73
CA ALA A 40 7.18 -1.57 -2.77
C ALA A 40 6.84 -2.81 -3.61
N GLN A 41 6.10 -3.77 -3.05
CA GLN A 41 5.67 -5.00 -3.72
C GLN A 41 4.27 -4.88 -4.37
N SER A 42 3.60 -3.73 -4.24
CA SER A 42 2.26 -3.51 -4.81
C SER A 42 2.32 -2.66 -6.06
N THR A 43 1.53 -3.02 -7.09
CA THR A 43 1.38 -2.15 -8.26
C THR A 43 0.78 -0.82 -7.82
N GLU A 44 1.19 0.26 -8.47
CA GLU A 44 0.63 1.57 -8.18
C GLU A 44 -0.91 1.63 -8.23
N PRO A 45 -1.59 1.05 -9.25
CA PRO A 45 -3.06 1.00 -9.26
C PRO A 45 -3.66 0.32 -8.04
N SER A 46 -3.04 -0.76 -7.55
CA SER A 46 -3.51 -1.43 -6.34
C SER A 46 -3.45 -0.50 -5.13
N CYS A 47 -2.34 0.23 -4.94
CA CYS A 47 -2.20 1.20 -3.84
C CYS A 47 -3.18 2.37 -3.95
N LEU A 48 -3.61 2.75 -5.16
CA LEU A 48 -4.56 3.85 -5.35
C LEU A 48 -5.97 3.52 -4.85
N VAL A 49 -6.38 2.25 -4.83
CA VAL A 49 -7.72 1.83 -4.38
C VAL A 49 -8.05 2.41 -3.00
N PRO A 50 -7.29 2.13 -1.92
CA PRO A 50 -7.59 2.71 -0.60
C PRO A 50 -7.41 4.24 -0.55
N ILE A 51 -6.47 4.80 -1.32
CA ILE A 51 -6.18 6.24 -1.35
C ILE A 51 -7.39 7.03 -1.88
N THR A 52 -8.13 6.47 -2.84
CA THR A 52 -9.29 7.16 -3.45
C THR A 52 -10.51 7.29 -2.53
N HIS A 53 -10.51 6.69 -1.34
CA HIS A 53 -11.58 6.84 -0.34
C HIS A 53 -11.52 8.17 0.45
N GLY A 54 -11.03 9.25 -0.17
CA GLY A 54 -10.93 10.58 0.47
C GLY A 54 -9.73 10.75 1.40
N CYS A 55 -8.65 10.01 1.16
CA CYS A 55 -7.40 10.10 1.92
C CYS A 55 -6.83 11.53 1.93
N ARG A 56 -6.47 12.01 3.12
CA ARG A 56 -5.80 13.30 3.37
C ARG A 56 -4.43 13.14 4.02
N GLN A 57 -4.20 12.04 4.72
CA GLN A 57 -2.92 11.66 5.31
C GLN A 57 -2.56 10.25 4.86
N LEU A 58 -1.43 10.11 4.17
CA LEU A 58 -0.97 8.85 3.61
C LEU A 58 0.38 8.47 4.20
N VAL A 59 0.49 7.25 4.71
CA VAL A 59 1.76 6.63 5.11
C VAL A 59 1.98 5.40 4.23
N LEU A 60 3.10 5.38 3.52
CA LEU A 60 3.52 4.24 2.72
C LEU A 60 4.74 3.62 3.38
N VAL A 61 4.66 2.33 3.68
CA VAL A 61 5.76 1.54 4.23
C VAL A 61 6.17 0.50 3.19
N GLY A 62 7.48 0.34 2.99
CA GLY A 62 8.00 -0.62 2.03
C GLY A 62 9.50 -0.48 1.84
N ASP A 63 10.10 -1.48 1.19
CA ASP A 63 11.51 -1.49 0.84
C ASP A 63 11.69 -1.65 -0.69
N HIS A 64 12.07 -0.55 -1.34
CA HIS A 64 12.33 -0.51 -2.79
C HIS A 64 13.51 -1.40 -3.24
N LYS A 65 14.31 -1.95 -2.32
CA LYS A 65 15.38 -2.92 -2.62
C LYS A 65 14.90 -4.38 -2.54
N GLN A 66 13.70 -4.63 -2.03
CA GLN A 66 13.09 -5.96 -1.97
C GLN A 66 12.28 -6.26 -3.22
N LEU A 67 11.34 -7.21 -3.13
CA LEU A 67 10.53 -7.66 -4.25
C LEU A 67 9.70 -6.51 -4.82
N ARG A 68 9.72 -6.39 -6.14
CA ARG A 68 8.84 -5.51 -6.93
C ARG A 68 7.46 -6.14 -7.12
N PRO A 69 6.47 -5.39 -7.62
CA PRO A 69 5.17 -5.94 -7.98
C PRO A 69 5.27 -7.04 -9.02
N THR A 70 4.58 -8.16 -8.76
CA THR A 70 4.49 -9.27 -9.70
C THR A 70 3.52 -8.92 -10.83
N VAL A 71 4.05 -8.76 -12.04
CA VAL A 71 3.26 -8.48 -13.25
C VAL A 71 3.43 -9.65 -14.23
N VAL A 72 2.34 -10.35 -14.52
CA VAL A 72 2.35 -11.56 -15.39
C VAL A 72 2.53 -11.20 -16.87
N SER A 73 2.06 -10.03 -17.30
CA SER A 73 2.19 -9.58 -18.69
C SER A 73 3.52 -8.86 -18.89
N ASP A 74 4.40 -9.44 -19.70
CA ASP A 74 5.69 -8.83 -20.08
C ASP A 74 5.48 -7.43 -20.67
N THR A 75 4.53 -7.27 -21.60
CA THR A 75 4.18 -5.97 -22.19
C THR A 75 3.79 -4.94 -21.12
N ALA A 76 3.04 -5.32 -20.09
CA ALA A 76 2.66 -4.39 -19.03
C ALA A 76 3.84 -4.07 -18.10
N ALA A 77 4.69 -5.06 -17.84
CA ALA A 77 5.90 -4.89 -17.04
C ALA A 77 6.88 -3.92 -17.72
N GLU A 78 7.12 -4.09 -19.03
CA GLU A 78 7.94 -3.21 -19.86
C GLU A 78 7.39 -1.79 -19.94
N ARG A 79 6.05 -1.65 -19.94
CA ARG A 79 5.36 -0.35 -19.90
C ARG A 79 5.29 0.28 -18.51
N GLY A 80 5.97 -0.30 -17.51
CA GLY A 80 6.19 0.31 -16.21
C GLY A 80 5.22 -0.09 -15.11
N LEU A 81 4.35 -1.10 -15.31
CA LEU A 81 3.45 -1.57 -14.24
C LEU A 81 4.20 -2.20 -13.04
N THR A 82 5.47 -2.54 -13.23
CA THR A 82 6.39 -2.99 -12.15
C THR A 82 6.91 -1.83 -11.29
N LEU A 83 6.65 -0.57 -11.64
CA LEU A 83 7.01 0.57 -10.81
C LEU A 83 5.92 0.75 -9.74
N SER A 84 6.29 0.57 -8.47
CA SER A 84 5.38 0.81 -7.35
C SER A 84 5.16 2.31 -7.11
N LEU A 85 4.06 2.67 -6.44
CA LEU A 85 3.80 4.04 -6.01
C LEU A 85 4.93 4.56 -5.11
N PHE A 86 5.44 3.71 -4.21
CA PHE A 86 6.54 4.02 -3.30
C PHE A 86 7.80 4.42 -4.08
N GLU A 87 8.22 3.57 -5.03
CA GLU A 87 9.40 3.85 -5.86
C GLU A 87 9.20 5.09 -6.75
N ARG A 88 7.99 5.29 -7.31
CA ARG A 88 7.70 6.48 -8.11
C ARG A 88 7.83 7.77 -7.31
N LEU A 89 7.34 7.81 -6.06
CA LEU A 89 7.45 9.00 -5.19
C LEU A 89 8.91 9.27 -4.82
N MET A 90 9.69 8.23 -4.50
CA MET A 90 11.13 8.37 -4.28
C MET A 90 11.85 8.97 -5.48
N ARG A 91 11.58 8.45 -6.69
CA ARG A 91 12.14 8.99 -7.95
C ARG A 91 11.70 10.43 -8.23
N SER A 92 10.54 10.82 -7.71
CA SER A 92 10.01 12.18 -7.81
C SER A 92 10.57 13.14 -6.74
N GLY A 93 11.51 12.67 -5.91
CA GLY A 93 12.19 13.49 -4.91
C GLY A 93 11.53 13.50 -3.54
N VAL A 94 10.59 12.60 -3.25
CA VAL A 94 10.06 12.39 -1.89
C VAL A 94 11.02 11.47 -1.12
N PRO A 95 11.81 11.97 -0.15
CA PRO A 95 12.76 11.14 0.55
C PRO A 95 12.02 10.17 1.49
N PRO A 96 12.36 8.87 1.50
CA PRO A 96 11.83 7.95 2.49
C PRO A 96 12.50 8.17 3.85
N TYR A 97 11.78 7.86 4.91
CA TYR A 97 12.38 7.72 6.24
C TYR A 97 12.91 6.30 6.39
N LEU A 98 14.24 6.15 6.48
CA LEU A 98 14.88 4.84 6.63
C LEU A 98 14.94 4.44 8.11
N LEU A 99 14.39 3.27 8.43
CA LEU A 99 14.69 2.57 9.69
C LEU A 99 15.96 1.76 9.47
N ASP A 100 17.05 2.13 10.14
CA ASP A 100 18.41 1.63 9.85
C ASP A 100 18.93 0.58 10.85
N THR A 101 18.17 0.32 11.91
CA THR A 101 18.53 -0.68 12.92
C THR A 101 17.71 -1.95 12.71
N GLN A 102 18.39 -3.06 12.39
CA GLN A 102 17.74 -4.36 12.22
C GLN A 102 17.78 -5.16 13.54
N TYR A 103 16.65 -5.75 13.91
CA TYR A 103 16.48 -6.51 15.17
C TYR A 103 16.15 -7.99 14.96
N ARG A 104 16.08 -8.48 13.72
CA ARG A 104 15.62 -9.84 13.41
C ARG A 104 16.77 -10.84 13.36
N MET A 105 17.82 -10.53 12.61
CA MET A 105 18.86 -11.50 12.26
C MET A 105 20.05 -11.41 13.22
N HIS A 106 20.72 -12.54 13.44
CA HIS A 106 22.02 -12.54 14.12
C HIS A 106 23.01 -11.63 13.34
N PRO A 107 23.92 -10.88 13.98
CA PRO A 107 24.84 -9.97 13.29
C PRO A 107 25.67 -10.60 12.17
N SER A 108 25.86 -11.92 12.16
CA SER A 108 26.57 -12.63 11.08
C SER A 108 25.73 -12.88 9.81
N MET A 109 24.41 -12.64 9.87
CA MET A 109 23.46 -12.80 8.76
C MET A 109 22.84 -11.46 8.33
N ALA A 110 23.23 -10.38 9.01
CA ALA A 110 22.73 -9.02 8.79
C ALA A 110 23.44 -8.33 7.62
#